data_AF-A0A917H685-F1
#
_entry.id   AF-A0A917H685-F1
#
_cell.length_a   1.000
_cell.length_b   1.000
_cell.length_c   1.000
_cell.angle_alpha   90.00
_cell.angle_beta   90.00
_cell.angle_gamma   90.00
#
_symmetry.space_group_name_H-M   'P 1'
#
loop_
_entity.id
_entity.type
_entity.pdbx_description
1 polymer ?
#
loop_
_entity_poly.entity_id
_entity_poly.type
_entity_poly.pdbx_seq_one_letter_code
_entity_poly.pdbx_strand_id
1 'polypeptide(L)'
;MSLSMSRRNLLRAGTMLSASAFLSNPGFAFAEENKPDTSSSPIRLGIASYTFRNFDQAHLIDFMKQLKTPYLNLKDTHLPMTPLDQVAAKAAEYRAAGMTLTALGTIYFPKDDDDDIRAKFEYCKAAGVSLIVGAPTHETLPRVEKFVKEYNIRVGIHNHGPEDKQWPSPLTVLDAVKNMDPRLGCCIDVGHTMRTGTDVVEAIRKVGSRLFDIHMKDLAKSNVKESQVAVGDGLMPVPQIFKALIEMRYPGQVDLEYEIFPSDPMPGVIKSFAYMRGVLAGMGYKG
;
A
#
# COMPACT_ATOMS: atom_id res chain seq x y z
N MET A 1 -57.35 -18.08 -47.09
CA MET A 1 -57.34 -17.69 -45.67
C MET A 1 -55.99 -18.06 -45.08
N SER A 2 -55.37 -17.09 -44.40
CA SER A 2 -53.97 -17.05 -43.97
C SER A 2 -53.58 -18.18 -43.02
N LEU A 3 -52.43 -18.83 -43.25
CA LEU A 3 -51.63 -19.50 -42.21
C LEU A 3 -50.11 -19.40 -42.53
N SER A 4 -49.50 -18.40 -41.90
CA SER A 4 -48.20 -18.40 -41.19
C SER A 4 -47.12 -19.44 -41.58
N MET A 5 -45.99 -18.94 -42.08
CA MET A 5 -44.72 -19.68 -42.17
C MET A 5 -44.00 -19.68 -40.81
N SER A 6 -43.50 -20.85 -40.39
CA SER A 6 -42.35 -20.95 -39.48
C SER A 6 -41.24 -21.76 -40.14
N ARG A 7 -40.04 -21.18 -40.21
CA ARG A 7 -38.88 -21.67 -40.95
C ARG A 7 -38.04 -22.63 -40.08
N ARG A 8 -38.19 -23.92 -40.36
CA ARG A 8 -37.13 -24.91 -40.67
C ARG A 8 -35.98 -25.13 -39.67
N ASN A 9 -36.06 -26.26 -38.97
CA ASN A 9 -35.01 -27.29 -39.11
C ASN A 9 -35.08 -27.86 -40.53
N LEU A 10 -33.97 -27.86 -41.30
CA LEU A 10 -33.55 -29.01 -42.11
C LEU A 10 -32.22 -28.73 -42.82
N LEU A 11 -31.22 -29.54 -42.46
CA LEU A 11 -30.04 -29.84 -43.28
C LEU A 11 -30.47 -30.69 -44.49
N ARG A 12 -29.93 -30.40 -45.69
CA ARG A 12 -29.13 -31.32 -46.53
C ARG A 12 -29.14 -30.95 -48.03
N ALA A 13 -27.92 -30.74 -48.54
CA ALA A 13 -27.29 -31.29 -49.76
C ALA A 13 -27.73 -30.90 -51.19
N GLY A 14 -26.70 -30.63 -52.03
CA GLY A 14 -26.69 -30.75 -53.51
C GLY A 14 -26.13 -29.53 -54.26
N THR A 15 -24.79 -29.34 -54.39
CA THR A 15 -23.85 -29.70 -55.50
C THR A 15 -23.71 -28.71 -56.68
N MET A 16 -22.50 -28.10 -56.79
CA MET A 16 -21.62 -27.75 -57.95
C MET A 16 -22.19 -26.93 -59.14
N LEU A 17 -21.54 -25.99 -59.84
CA LEU A 17 -20.17 -25.47 -60.09
C LEU A 17 -20.31 -23.94 -60.34
N SER A 18 -19.32 -23.06 -60.18
CA SER A 18 -18.17 -22.87 -61.09
C SER A 18 -17.17 -21.82 -60.55
N ALA A 19 -15.90 -22.02 -60.89
CA ALA A 19 -14.72 -21.30 -60.44
C ALA A 19 -14.64 -19.82 -60.85
N SER A 20 -14.02 -19.00 -60.00
CA SER A 20 -13.21 -17.84 -60.39
C SER A 20 -12.21 -17.53 -59.27
N ALA A 21 -10.93 -17.50 -59.63
CA ALA A 21 -9.80 -17.39 -58.73
C ALA A 21 -9.69 -15.99 -58.10
N PHE A 22 -9.54 -15.96 -56.77
CA PHE A 22 -8.79 -14.92 -56.07
C PHE A 22 -7.91 -15.62 -55.04
N LEU A 23 -6.61 -15.74 -55.33
CA LEU A 23 -5.58 -16.09 -54.35
C LEU A 23 -5.47 -14.93 -53.36
N SER A 24 -6.34 -14.93 -52.35
CA SER A 24 -6.13 -14.17 -51.12
C SER A 24 -5.54 -15.13 -50.11
N ASN A 25 -4.23 -15.03 -49.93
CA ASN A 25 -3.51 -15.71 -48.88
C ASN A 25 -4.15 -15.29 -47.53
N PRO A 26 -4.82 -16.17 -46.77
CA PRO A 26 -5.17 -15.83 -45.41
C PRO A 26 -3.87 -15.96 -44.64
N GLY A 27 -3.11 -14.86 -44.58
CA GLY A 27 -2.13 -14.71 -43.54
C GLY A 27 -2.88 -14.91 -42.24
N PHE A 28 -2.69 -16.07 -41.61
CA PHE A 28 -3.03 -16.26 -40.22
C PHE A 28 -2.22 -15.21 -39.46
N ALA A 29 -2.83 -14.06 -39.21
CA ALA A 29 -2.38 -13.15 -38.20
C ALA A 29 -2.55 -13.93 -36.89
N PHE A 30 -1.47 -14.58 -36.45
CA PHE A 30 -1.35 -14.95 -35.06
C PHE A 30 -1.56 -13.65 -34.29
N ALA A 31 -2.68 -13.56 -33.57
CA ALA A 31 -2.84 -12.55 -32.55
C ALA A 31 -1.63 -12.72 -31.64
N GLU A 32 -0.75 -11.73 -31.65
CA GLU A 32 0.36 -11.66 -30.73
C GLU A 32 -0.28 -11.68 -29.34
N GLU A 33 -0.10 -12.80 -28.64
CA GLU A 33 -0.58 -12.97 -27.28
C GLU A 33 0.06 -11.82 -26.51
N ASN A 34 -0.75 -10.85 -26.06
CA ASN A 34 -0.29 -9.74 -25.22
C ASN A 34 0.40 -10.37 -24.01
N LYS A 35 1.72 -10.51 -24.07
CA LYS A 35 2.53 -10.87 -22.92
C LYS A 35 2.19 -9.82 -21.86
N PRO A 36 1.84 -10.24 -20.63
CA PRO A 36 1.60 -9.27 -19.56
C PRO A 36 2.81 -8.34 -19.52
N ASP A 37 2.58 -7.03 -19.44
CA ASP A 37 3.66 -6.04 -19.39
C ASP A 37 4.47 -6.26 -18.11
N THR A 38 5.47 -7.13 -18.18
CA THR A 38 6.36 -7.48 -17.07
C THR A 38 7.25 -6.32 -16.67
N SER A 39 7.15 -5.18 -17.35
CA SER A 39 7.94 -4.00 -17.03
C SER A 39 7.32 -3.15 -15.91
N SER A 40 6.04 -3.31 -15.55
CA SER A 40 5.48 -2.54 -14.42
C SER A 40 6.14 -2.96 -13.10
N SER A 41 6.63 -2.00 -12.31
CA SER A 41 7.21 -2.28 -10.99
C SER A 41 6.22 -3.04 -10.09
N PRO A 42 6.63 -4.17 -9.49
CA PRO A 42 5.84 -4.85 -8.46
C PRO A 42 5.84 -4.07 -7.12
N ILE A 43 6.79 -3.13 -6.94
CA ILE A 43 6.82 -2.21 -5.81
C ILE A 43 5.91 -1.03 -6.12
N ARG A 44 4.98 -0.77 -5.21
CA ARG A 44 4.03 0.33 -5.29
C ARG A 44 4.42 1.39 -4.26
N LEU A 45 4.86 2.54 -4.78
CA LEU A 45 5.30 3.68 -3.98
C LEU A 45 4.11 4.53 -3.60
N GLY A 46 3.87 4.73 -2.30
CA GLY A 46 2.81 5.56 -1.76
C GLY A 46 3.32 6.66 -0.85
N ILE A 47 2.39 7.34 -0.19
CA ILE A 47 2.67 8.39 0.79
C ILE A 47 1.97 8.06 2.10
N ALA A 48 2.71 8.10 3.19
CA ALA A 48 2.15 8.31 4.52
C ALA A 48 1.85 9.80 4.65
N SER A 49 0.56 10.15 4.72
CA SER A 49 0.12 11.55 4.55
C SER A 49 0.67 12.50 5.63
N TYR A 50 1.22 12.01 6.74
CA TYR A 50 1.92 12.81 7.75
C TYR A 50 3.13 13.59 7.19
N THR A 51 3.68 13.12 6.07
CA THR A 51 4.60 13.87 5.21
C THR A 51 4.11 15.30 4.94
N PHE A 52 2.80 15.47 4.75
CA PHE A 52 2.16 16.74 4.41
C PHE A 52 1.28 17.28 5.54
N ARG A 53 1.55 16.93 6.80
CA ARG A 53 0.74 17.30 7.98
C ARG A 53 0.46 18.81 8.17
N ASN A 54 1.24 19.69 7.55
CA ASN A 54 1.04 21.14 7.60
C ASN A 54 0.13 21.67 6.47
N PHE A 55 -0.39 20.78 5.61
CA PHE A 55 -1.15 21.13 4.42
C PHE A 55 -2.56 20.54 4.50
N ASP A 56 -3.52 21.20 3.86
CA ASP A 56 -4.88 20.69 3.78
C ASP A 56 -5.04 19.58 2.72
N GLN A 57 -6.25 19.03 2.65
CA GLN A 57 -6.61 17.99 1.68
C GLN A 57 -6.38 18.39 0.22
N ALA A 58 -6.63 19.65 -0.14
CA ALA A 58 -6.49 20.10 -1.54
C ALA A 58 -5.02 20.12 -1.95
N HIS A 59 -4.14 20.65 -1.08
CA HIS A 59 -2.70 20.61 -1.28
C HIS A 59 -2.17 19.17 -1.30
N LEU A 60 -2.61 18.31 -0.38
CA LEU A 60 -2.25 16.88 -0.38
C LEU A 60 -2.58 16.23 -1.73
N ILE A 61 -3.80 16.40 -2.24
CA ILE A 61 -4.22 15.84 -3.53
C ILE A 61 -3.36 16.39 -4.68
N ASP A 62 -3.03 17.67 -4.68
CA ASP A 62 -2.17 18.28 -5.70
C ASP A 62 -0.75 17.69 -5.66
N PHE A 63 -0.14 17.58 -4.47
CA PHE A 63 1.18 16.98 -4.31
C PHE A 63 1.21 15.51 -4.75
N MET A 64 0.18 14.73 -4.43
CA MET A 64 0.06 13.33 -4.90
C MET A 64 0.03 13.24 -6.44
N LYS A 65 -0.69 14.16 -7.10
CA LYS A 65 -0.73 14.25 -8.57
C LYS A 65 0.63 14.63 -9.16
N GLN A 66 1.33 15.60 -8.57
CA GLN A 66 2.69 15.97 -8.97
C GLN A 66 3.67 14.79 -8.84
N LEU A 67 3.54 14.01 -7.76
CA LEU A 67 4.35 12.81 -7.52
C LEU A 67 3.94 11.62 -8.40
N LYS A 68 2.79 11.69 -9.08
CA LYS A 68 2.24 10.62 -9.91
C LYS A 68 2.10 9.31 -9.13
N THR A 69 1.63 9.37 -7.89
CA THR A 69 1.24 8.18 -7.14
C THR A 69 -0.21 8.33 -6.66
N PRO A 70 -1.03 7.28 -6.80
CA PRO A 70 -2.38 7.27 -6.23
C PRO A 70 -2.39 6.69 -4.81
N TYR A 71 -1.34 6.02 -4.34
CA TYR A 71 -1.37 5.21 -3.12
C TYR A 71 -1.19 6.08 -1.88
N LEU A 72 -2.19 6.11 -1.01
CA LEU A 72 -2.25 7.02 0.12
C LEU A 72 -2.61 6.30 1.42
N ASN A 73 -1.68 6.34 2.36
CA ASN A 73 -1.89 5.98 3.75
C ASN A 73 -2.29 7.23 4.54
N LEU A 74 -3.58 7.34 4.82
CA LEU A 74 -4.18 8.54 5.41
C LEU A 74 -4.02 8.54 6.93
N LYS A 75 -3.58 9.69 7.44
CA LYS A 75 -3.42 9.96 8.88
C LYS A 75 -4.61 10.81 9.33
N ASP A 76 -4.84 10.85 10.62
CA ASP A 76 -5.93 11.59 11.26
C ASP A 76 -5.95 13.10 10.91
N THR A 77 -4.80 13.70 10.66
CA THR A 77 -4.71 15.09 10.21
C THR A 77 -5.40 15.36 8.86
N HIS A 78 -5.59 14.33 8.03
CA HIS A 78 -6.19 14.43 6.69
C HIS A 78 -7.56 13.74 6.60
N LEU A 79 -7.74 12.65 7.36
CA LEU A 79 -9.04 12.03 7.57
C LEU A 79 -9.25 11.88 9.08
N PRO A 80 -9.74 12.91 9.77
CA PRO A 80 -9.95 12.82 11.20
C PRO A 80 -11.05 11.82 11.53
N MET A 81 -10.98 11.24 12.73
CA MET A 81 -12.06 10.44 13.30
C MET A 81 -13.22 11.36 13.69
N THR A 82 -13.88 11.91 12.67
CA THR A 82 -15.03 12.79 12.78
C THR A 82 -16.25 11.99 13.24
N PRO A 83 -17.43 12.61 13.42
CA PRO A 83 -18.66 11.83 13.47
C PRO A 83 -18.70 10.82 12.32
N LEU A 84 -19.04 9.58 12.67
CA LEU A 84 -18.84 8.39 11.82
C LEU A 84 -19.56 8.52 10.46
N ASP A 85 -20.69 9.23 10.44
CA ASP A 85 -21.53 9.49 9.27
C ASP A 85 -20.85 10.37 8.21
N GLN A 86 -19.82 11.14 8.57
CA GLN A 86 -19.06 11.99 7.63
C GLN A 86 -17.85 11.27 7.01
N VAL A 87 -17.38 10.19 7.62
CA VAL A 87 -16.11 9.54 7.24
C VAL A 87 -16.17 9.00 5.81
N ALA A 88 -17.28 8.35 5.45
CA ALA A 88 -17.46 7.77 4.12
C ALA A 88 -17.43 8.83 3.01
N ALA A 89 -18.10 9.97 3.23
CA ALA A 89 -18.13 11.08 2.27
C ALA A 89 -16.72 11.68 2.06
N LYS A 90 -16.00 11.96 3.14
CA LYS A 90 -14.62 12.49 3.08
C LYS A 90 -13.66 11.51 2.40
N ALA A 91 -13.76 10.22 2.72
CA ALA A 91 -12.96 9.19 2.06
C ALA A 91 -13.32 9.04 0.57
N ALA A 92 -14.56 9.33 0.17
CA ALA A 92 -14.98 9.32 -1.23
C ALA A 92 -14.39 10.50 -2.03
N GLU A 93 -14.17 11.66 -1.42
CA GLU A 93 -13.53 12.80 -2.07
C GLU A 93 -12.10 12.48 -2.54
N TYR A 94 -11.30 11.79 -1.71
CA TYR A 94 -9.97 11.30 -2.12
C TYR A 94 -10.05 10.34 -3.31
N ARG A 95 -11.01 9.40 -3.29
CA ARG A 95 -11.22 8.46 -4.40
C ARG A 95 -11.66 9.16 -5.68
N ALA A 96 -12.56 10.13 -5.58
CA ALA A 96 -13.00 10.97 -6.70
C ALA A 96 -11.84 11.79 -7.29
N ALA A 97 -10.85 12.15 -6.46
CA ALA A 97 -9.62 12.81 -6.89
C ALA A 97 -8.56 11.85 -7.48
N GLY A 98 -8.86 10.55 -7.57
CA GLY A 98 -7.98 9.53 -8.16
C GLY A 98 -7.05 8.83 -7.15
N MET A 99 -7.26 9.01 -5.84
CA MET A 99 -6.45 8.35 -4.82
C MET A 99 -6.98 6.95 -4.50
N THR A 100 -6.05 6.05 -4.19
CA THR A 100 -6.31 4.73 -3.59
C THR A 100 -5.93 4.80 -2.12
N LEU A 101 -6.92 4.70 -1.24
CA LEU A 101 -6.69 4.66 0.20
C LEU A 101 -6.19 3.27 0.60
N THR A 102 -4.93 3.16 1.01
CA THR A 102 -4.24 1.87 1.21
C THR A 102 -4.24 1.43 2.66
N ALA A 103 -4.14 2.38 3.58
CA ALA A 103 -4.25 2.18 5.02
C ALA A 103 -4.71 3.46 5.72
N LEU A 104 -5.12 3.32 6.98
CA LEU A 104 -5.37 4.43 7.90
C LEU A 104 -4.49 4.30 9.13
N GLY A 105 -3.95 5.42 9.60
CA GLY A 105 -3.18 5.49 10.84
C GLY A 105 -1.88 6.22 10.65
N THR A 106 -1.02 6.33 11.66
CA THR A 106 -0.98 5.48 12.87
C THR A 106 -2.14 5.72 13.85
N ILE A 107 -2.97 4.70 14.08
CA ILE A 107 -4.07 4.73 15.06
C ILE A 107 -3.59 4.12 16.38
N TYR A 108 -3.69 4.86 17.47
CA TYR A 108 -3.30 4.39 18.81
C TYR A 108 -4.44 3.63 19.51
N PHE A 109 -4.12 2.61 20.31
CA PHE A 109 -5.08 1.89 21.15
C PHE A 109 -4.67 1.93 22.63
N PRO A 110 -4.85 3.08 23.31
CA PRO A 110 -4.34 3.29 24.67
C PRO A 110 -5.25 2.74 25.76
N LYS A 111 -6.50 2.39 25.46
CA LYS A 111 -7.49 1.93 26.42
C LYS A 111 -7.90 0.49 26.10
N ASP A 112 -7.88 -0.38 27.11
CA ASP A 112 -8.41 -1.73 27.00
C ASP A 112 -9.94 -1.72 27.13
N ASP A 113 -10.60 -1.05 26.20
CA ASP A 113 -12.04 -0.78 26.23
C ASP A 113 -12.70 -1.14 24.89
N ASP A 114 -13.84 -1.83 24.95
CA ASP A 114 -14.53 -2.30 23.75
C ASP A 114 -15.06 -1.14 22.91
N ASP A 115 -15.55 -0.05 23.51
CA ASP A 115 -16.12 1.08 22.78
C ASP A 115 -15.03 1.91 22.08
N ASP A 116 -13.91 2.17 22.77
CA ASP A 116 -12.75 2.86 22.20
C ASP A 116 -12.14 2.09 21.01
N ILE A 117 -11.97 0.77 21.13
CA ILE A 117 -11.43 -0.05 20.04
C ILE A 117 -12.46 -0.18 18.90
N ARG A 118 -13.73 -0.44 19.21
CA ARG A 118 -14.79 -0.55 18.19
C ARG A 118 -14.90 0.71 17.33
N ALA A 119 -14.83 1.89 17.95
CA ALA A 119 -14.89 3.16 17.23
C ALA A 119 -13.82 3.29 16.15
N LYS A 120 -12.59 2.78 16.42
CA LYS A 120 -11.47 2.79 15.45
C LYS A 120 -11.72 1.85 14.27
N PHE A 121 -12.28 0.67 14.53
CA PHE A 121 -12.63 -0.28 13.47
C PHE A 121 -13.82 0.19 12.64
N GLU A 122 -14.86 0.75 13.26
CA GLU A 122 -15.99 1.36 12.55
C GLU A 122 -15.54 2.56 11.70
N TYR A 123 -14.64 3.40 12.21
CA TYR A 123 -14.02 4.47 11.43
C TYR A 123 -13.34 3.93 10.16
N CYS A 124 -12.53 2.88 10.27
CA CYS A 124 -11.84 2.30 9.11
C CYS A 124 -12.81 1.63 8.12
N LYS A 125 -13.83 0.95 8.63
CA LYS A 125 -14.90 0.36 7.84
C LYS A 125 -15.70 1.43 7.08
N ALA A 126 -16.07 2.53 7.74
CA ALA A 126 -16.78 3.65 7.12
C ALA A 126 -15.92 4.34 6.05
N ALA A 127 -14.61 4.46 6.28
CA ALA A 127 -13.68 4.95 5.27
C ALA A 127 -13.49 3.97 4.09
N GLY A 128 -13.93 2.71 4.22
CA GLY A 128 -13.75 1.67 3.22
C GLY A 128 -12.31 1.20 3.08
N VAL A 129 -11.56 1.15 4.19
CA VAL A 129 -10.14 0.76 4.23
C VAL A 129 -9.96 -0.48 5.11
N SER A 130 -9.27 -1.50 4.59
CA SER A 130 -9.14 -2.82 5.23
C SER A 130 -7.77 -3.06 5.88
N LEU A 131 -7.00 -2.00 6.13
CA LEU A 131 -5.71 -2.03 6.83
C LEU A 131 -5.59 -0.82 7.75
N ILE A 132 -5.38 -1.10 9.02
CA ILE A 132 -5.00 -0.12 10.04
C ILE A 132 -3.48 -0.21 10.20
N VAL A 133 -2.78 0.91 10.02
CA VAL A 133 -1.46 1.07 10.64
C VAL A 133 -1.71 1.48 12.09
N GLY A 134 -1.34 0.61 13.03
CA GLY A 134 -1.75 0.72 14.43
C GLY A 134 -0.58 0.82 15.40
N ALA A 135 -0.87 1.35 16.58
CA ALA A 135 0.02 1.34 17.74
C ALA A 135 -0.78 0.92 18.99
N PRO A 136 -1.20 -0.36 19.09
CA PRO A 136 -1.75 -0.87 20.33
C PRO A 136 -0.69 -0.91 21.43
N THR A 137 -1.08 -1.13 22.68
CA THR A 137 -0.11 -1.52 23.72
C THR A 137 -0.10 -3.05 23.80
N HIS A 138 0.89 -3.63 24.50
CA HIS A 138 0.85 -5.06 24.81
C HIS A 138 -0.43 -5.46 25.56
N GLU A 139 -0.95 -4.56 26.40
CA GLU A 139 -2.19 -4.76 27.17
C GLU A 139 -3.43 -4.80 26.27
N THR A 140 -3.54 -3.88 25.31
CA THR A 140 -4.72 -3.79 24.43
C THR A 140 -4.68 -4.76 23.26
N LEU A 141 -3.51 -5.34 22.95
CA LEU A 141 -3.32 -6.22 21.79
C LEU A 141 -4.28 -7.43 21.73
N PRO A 142 -4.56 -8.18 22.82
CA PRO A 142 -5.55 -9.26 22.80
C PRO A 142 -6.96 -8.79 22.45
N ARG A 143 -7.37 -7.60 22.92
CA ARG A 143 -8.67 -7.02 22.56
C ARG A 143 -8.68 -6.55 21.12
N VAL A 144 -7.60 -5.96 20.62
CA VAL A 144 -7.47 -5.63 19.18
C VAL A 144 -7.63 -6.88 18.32
N GLU A 145 -7.07 -8.03 18.70
CA GLU A 145 -7.25 -9.30 17.96
C GLU A 145 -8.73 -9.71 17.85
N LYS A 146 -9.52 -9.58 18.92
CA LYS A 146 -10.97 -9.83 18.89
C LYS A 146 -11.65 -9.00 17.80
N PHE A 147 -11.32 -7.70 17.71
CA PHE A 147 -11.90 -6.81 16.70
C PHE A 147 -11.36 -7.06 15.28
N VAL A 148 -10.09 -7.44 15.13
CA VAL A 148 -9.54 -7.91 13.85
C VAL A 148 -10.36 -9.08 13.31
N LYS A 149 -10.76 -10.02 14.19
CA LYS A 149 -11.61 -11.16 13.83
C LYS A 149 -13.01 -10.75 13.42
N GLU A 150 -13.65 -9.89 14.21
CA GLU A 150 -15.02 -9.42 14.03
C GLU A 150 -15.19 -8.58 12.75
N TYR A 151 -14.25 -7.67 12.48
CA TYR A 151 -14.36 -6.71 11.37
C TYR A 151 -13.71 -7.18 10.08
N ASN A 152 -12.87 -8.22 10.15
CA ASN A 152 -12.02 -8.63 9.03
C ASN A 152 -11.15 -7.48 8.46
N ILE A 153 -10.65 -6.62 9.35
CA ILE A 153 -9.73 -5.53 9.04
C ILE A 153 -8.36 -5.90 9.60
N ARG A 154 -7.31 -5.79 8.79
CA ARG A 154 -5.94 -6.08 9.22
C ARG A 154 -5.40 -4.94 10.06
N VAL A 155 -4.50 -5.26 11.00
CA VAL A 155 -3.74 -4.28 11.77
C VAL A 155 -2.25 -4.57 11.60
N GLY A 156 -1.53 -3.65 10.95
CA GLY A 156 -0.08 -3.62 10.88
C GLY A 156 0.46 -2.72 11.98
N ILE A 157 1.11 -3.29 12.98
CA ILE A 157 1.65 -2.55 14.13
C ILE A 157 2.92 -1.80 13.68
N HIS A 158 2.92 -0.48 13.86
CA HIS A 158 4.01 0.42 13.51
C HIS A 158 5.08 0.45 14.62
N ASN A 159 6.32 0.15 14.27
CA ASN A 159 7.45 0.26 15.21
C ASN A 159 7.96 1.72 15.28
N HIS A 160 8.18 2.25 16.49
CA HIS A 160 8.56 3.66 16.70
C HIS A 160 10.01 3.88 17.17
N GLY A 161 10.86 2.84 17.06
CA GLY A 161 12.30 2.96 17.30
C GLY A 161 12.68 2.86 18.78
N PRO A 162 13.97 3.06 19.11
CA PRO A 162 14.54 2.63 20.39
C PRO A 162 13.95 3.32 21.64
N GLU A 163 13.27 4.45 21.48
CA GLU A 163 12.60 5.14 22.60
C GLU A 163 11.22 4.55 22.94
N ASP A 164 10.59 3.82 22.01
CA ASP A 164 9.28 3.21 22.24
C ASP A 164 9.40 1.94 23.08
N LYS A 165 8.66 1.92 24.19
CA LYS A 165 8.62 0.79 25.12
C LYS A 165 7.66 -0.31 24.67
N GLN A 166 6.72 0.00 23.78
CA GLN A 166 5.77 -0.98 23.25
C GLN A 166 6.39 -1.66 22.03
N TRP A 167 6.75 -0.91 20.99
CA TRP A 167 7.19 -1.48 19.71
C TRP A 167 8.47 -0.83 19.21
N PRO A 168 9.62 -1.09 19.87
CA PRO A 168 10.87 -0.49 19.44
C PRO A 168 11.30 -0.98 18.05
N SER A 169 11.05 -2.25 17.72
CA SER A 169 11.45 -2.85 16.45
C SER A 169 10.35 -3.73 15.86
N PRO A 170 10.36 -4.01 14.54
CA PRO A 170 9.39 -4.91 13.93
C PRO A 170 9.56 -6.37 14.37
N LEU A 171 10.72 -6.74 14.93
CA LEU A 171 10.94 -8.08 15.47
C LEU A 171 10.20 -8.27 16.80
N THR A 172 10.12 -7.24 17.65
CA THR A 172 9.34 -7.31 18.90
C THR A 172 7.84 -7.40 18.59
N VAL A 173 7.39 -6.69 17.55
CA VAL A 173 6.03 -6.84 17.01
C VAL A 173 5.78 -8.27 16.56
N LEU A 174 6.65 -8.82 15.70
CA LEU A 174 6.52 -10.18 15.17
C LEU A 174 6.44 -11.21 16.29
N ASP A 175 7.28 -11.09 17.31
CA ASP A 175 7.27 -11.99 18.47
C ASP A 175 5.96 -11.96 19.24
N ALA A 176 5.33 -10.80 19.36
CA ALA A 176 4.03 -10.65 20.01
C ALA A 176 2.89 -11.26 19.17
N VAL A 177 2.90 -11.08 17.84
CA VAL A 177 1.75 -11.45 16.99
C VAL A 177 1.88 -12.78 16.26
N LYS A 178 3.05 -13.45 16.27
CA LYS A 178 3.29 -14.66 15.46
C LYS A 178 2.29 -15.80 15.70
N ASN A 179 1.77 -15.91 16.93
CA ASN A 179 0.78 -16.92 17.33
C ASN A 179 -0.66 -16.38 17.42
N MET A 180 -0.88 -15.12 17.04
CA MET A 180 -2.21 -14.50 16.99
C MET A 180 -2.80 -14.61 15.57
N ASP A 181 -4.03 -14.12 15.39
CA ASP A 181 -4.72 -14.05 14.10
C ASP A 181 -3.78 -13.57 12.96
N PRO A 182 -3.80 -14.22 11.78
CA PRO A 182 -2.93 -13.86 10.66
C PRO A 182 -3.19 -12.45 10.11
N ARG A 183 -4.27 -11.77 10.49
CA ARG A 183 -4.55 -10.37 10.14
C ARG A 183 -3.90 -9.37 11.10
N LEU A 184 -3.13 -9.82 12.09
CA LEU A 184 -2.20 -9.01 12.86
C LEU A 184 -0.78 -9.14 12.30
N GLY A 185 -0.10 -8.02 12.08
CA GLY A 185 1.21 -8.01 11.46
C GLY A 185 1.98 -6.72 11.73
N CYS A 186 2.96 -6.42 10.88
CA CYS A 186 3.83 -5.27 11.02
C CYS A 186 3.55 -4.22 9.94
N CYS A 187 3.59 -2.95 10.34
CA CYS A 187 4.02 -1.86 9.49
C CYS A 187 5.48 -1.59 9.83
N ILE A 188 6.41 -1.88 8.92
CA ILE A 188 7.84 -1.66 9.19
C ILE A 188 8.19 -0.22 8.84
N ASP A 189 8.55 0.57 9.85
CA ASP A 189 9.32 1.80 9.63
C ASP A 189 10.80 1.46 9.55
N VAL A 190 11.39 1.70 8.39
CA VAL A 190 12.78 1.32 8.09
C VAL A 190 13.79 2.17 8.86
N GLY A 191 13.50 3.45 9.10
CA GLY A 191 14.38 4.36 9.82
C GLY A 191 14.37 4.06 11.32
N HIS A 192 13.19 3.85 11.90
CA HIS A 192 13.05 3.39 13.27
C HIS A 192 13.71 2.02 13.47
N THR A 193 13.53 1.08 12.53
CA THR A 193 14.18 -0.23 12.58
C THR A 193 15.71 -0.08 12.59
N MET A 194 16.28 0.70 11.67
CA MET A 194 17.72 0.96 11.61
C MET A 194 18.26 1.55 12.91
N ARG A 195 17.52 2.47 13.56
CA ARG A 195 17.91 3.10 14.82
C ARG A 195 18.00 2.14 16.00
N THR A 196 17.35 0.99 15.93
CA THR A 196 17.52 -0.07 16.94
C THR A 196 18.80 -0.91 16.74
N GLY A 197 19.52 -0.70 15.63
CA GLY A 197 20.61 -1.59 15.20
C GLY A 197 20.13 -2.87 14.51
N THR A 198 18.82 -3.02 14.29
CA THR A 198 18.25 -4.14 13.55
C THR A 198 18.51 -3.98 12.06
N ASP A 199 19.01 -5.03 11.40
CA ASP A 199 19.11 -5.07 9.94
C ASP A 199 17.71 -5.06 9.30
N VAL A 200 17.44 -4.02 8.51
CA VAL A 200 16.12 -3.78 7.90
C VAL A 200 15.74 -4.88 6.92
N VAL A 201 16.70 -5.36 6.12
CA VAL A 201 16.45 -6.38 5.08
C VAL A 201 16.17 -7.73 5.73
N GLU A 202 16.93 -8.09 6.76
CA GLU A 202 16.65 -9.28 7.56
C GLU A 202 15.30 -9.20 8.26
N ALA A 203 14.96 -8.03 8.83
CA ALA A 203 13.67 -7.83 9.48
C ALA A 203 12.51 -8.04 8.50
N ILE A 204 12.59 -7.48 7.29
CA ILE A 204 11.60 -7.68 6.22
C ILE A 204 11.43 -9.18 5.92
N ARG A 205 12.55 -9.90 5.73
CA ARG A 205 12.51 -11.34 5.43
C ARG A 205 11.94 -12.16 6.58
N LYS A 206 12.29 -11.84 7.82
CA LYS A 206 11.80 -12.52 9.03
C LYS A 206 10.31 -12.29 9.26
N VAL A 207 9.83 -11.05 9.07
CA VAL A 207 8.41 -10.71 9.20
C VAL A 207 7.57 -11.38 8.12
N GLY A 208 8.08 -11.49 6.90
CA GLY A 208 7.48 -12.34 5.87
C GLY A 208 6.04 -11.95 5.53
N SER A 209 5.13 -12.93 5.57
CA SER A 209 3.70 -12.75 5.24
C SER A 209 2.94 -11.83 6.20
N ARG A 210 3.50 -11.53 7.37
CA ARG A 210 2.94 -10.56 8.33
C ARG A 210 3.37 -9.12 8.03
N LEU A 211 4.13 -8.87 6.96
CA LEU A 211 4.44 -7.51 6.51
C LEU A 211 3.26 -6.95 5.74
N PHE A 212 2.57 -5.96 6.31
CA PHE A 212 1.37 -5.38 5.70
C PHE A 212 1.61 -4.00 5.10
N ASP A 213 2.56 -3.25 5.66
CA ASP A 213 2.88 -1.90 5.25
C ASP A 213 4.36 -1.56 5.51
N ILE A 214 4.91 -0.58 4.79
CA ILE A 214 6.26 -0.06 5.01
C ILE A 214 6.21 1.46 5.06
N HIS A 215 6.75 2.06 6.12
CA HIS A 215 7.08 3.49 6.15
C HIS A 215 8.56 3.65 5.78
N MET A 216 8.78 4.21 4.59
CA MET A 216 10.08 4.47 4.02
C MET A 216 10.57 5.86 4.45
N LYS A 217 11.81 5.92 4.92
CA LYS A 217 12.58 7.14 5.23
C LYS A 217 14.06 6.80 5.19
N ASP A 218 14.91 7.81 5.32
CA ASP A 218 16.36 7.63 5.27
C ASP A 218 17.06 8.46 6.36
N LEU A 219 18.24 8.01 6.76
CA LEU A 219 19.01 8.55 7.88
C LEU A 219 20.48 8.67 7.47
N ALA A 220 21.06 9.86 7.65
CA ALA A 220 22.50 10.07 7.47
C ALA A 220 23.34 9.43 8.58
N LYS A 221 22.74 9.14 9.75
CA LYS A 221 23.38 8.41 10.86
C LYS A 221 22.41 7.36 11.40
N SER A 222 22.86 6.11 11.44
CA SER A 222 21.98 4.96 11.71
C SER A 222 21.24 5.02 13.04
N ASN A 223 21.77 5.69 14.07
CA ASN A 223 21.22 5.74 15.41
C ASN A 223 20.72 7.13 15.86
N VAL A 224 20.70 8.15 14.98
CA VAL A 224 20.31 9.52 15.34
C VAL A 224 18.99 9.89 14.68
N LYS A 225 17.96 10.17 15.48
CA LYS A 225 16.61 10.53 15.00
C LYS A 225 16.63 11.74 14.09
N GLU A 226 17.39 12.76 14.47
CA GLU A 226 17.47 14.06 13.81
C GLU A 226 18.27 14.01 12.51
N SER A 227 18.86 12.86 12.17
CA SER A 227 19.65 12.68 10.96
C SER A 227 18.82 12.31 9.72
N GLN A 228 17.48 12.45 9.79
CA GLN A 228 16.62 12.22 8.65
C GLN A 228 17.04 13.07 7.45
N VAL A 229 17.01 12.44 6.27
CA VAL A 229 17.35 13.05 4.97
C VAL A 229 16.40 12.53 3.89
N ALA A 230 16.45 13.12 2.70
CA ALA A 230 15.77 12.56 1.55
C ALA A 230 16.30 11.16 1.24
N VAL A 231 15.41 10.26 0.79
CA VAL A 231 15.78 8.88 0.44
C VAL A 231 16.81 8.90 -0.66
N GLY A 232 17.95 8.25 -0.42
CA GLY A 232 19.11 8.21 -1.32
C GLY A 232 20.28 9.09 -0.90
N ASP A 233 20.10 9.97 0.10
CA ASP A 233 21.19 10.75 0.70
C ASP A 233 21.73 10.12 2.00
N GLY A 234 21.06 9.10 2.54
CA GLY A 234 21.42 8.49 3.80
C GLY A 234 22.01 7.08 3.65
N LEU A 235 21.84 6.29 4.71
CA LEU A 235 22.42 4.95 4.86
C LEU A 235 21.43 3.83 4.52
N MET A 236 20.16 4.14 4.20
CA MET A 236 19.14 3.13 3.96
C MET A 236 19.49 2.25 2.75
N PRO A 237 19.56 0.92 2.90
CA PRO A 237 19.88 0.02 1.79
C PRO A 237 18.66 -0.21 0.88
N VAL A 238 18.18 0.87 0.24
CA VAL A 238 16.95 0.87 -0.57
C VAL A 238 16.97 -0.19 -1.69
N PRO A 239 18.07 -0.39 -2.46
CA PRO A 239 18.11 -1.46 -3.44
C PRO A 239 17.92 -2.86 -2.84
N GLN A 240 18.49 -3.12 -1.67
CA GLN A 240 18.38 -4.41 -1.00
C GLN A 240 16.98 -4.61 -0.40
N ILE A 241 16.36 -3.54 0.12
CA ILE A 241 14.97 -3.55 0.59
C ILE A 241 14.05 -3.91 -0.58
N PHE A 242 14.13 -3.19 -1.71
CA PHE A 242 13.27 -3.47 -2.87
C PHE A 242 13.49 -4.87 -3.42
N LYS A 243 14.74 -5.33 -3.50
CA LYS A 243 15.05 -6.72 -3.89
C LYS A 243 14.35 -7.73 -2.98
N ALA A 244 14.41 -7.55 -1.65
CA ALA A 244 13.75 -8.46 -0.71
C ALA A 244 12.22 -8.46 -0.87
N LEU A 245 11.62 -7.28 -1.05
CA LEU A 245 10.17 -7.13 -1.26
C LEU A 245 9.70 -7.75 -2.58
N ILE A 246 10.50 -7.60 -3.65
CA ILE A 246 10.24 -8.23 -4.95
C ILE A 246 10.29 -9.76 -4.83
N GLU A 247 11.34 -10.30 -4.22
CA GLU A 247 11.54 -11.74 -4.05
C GLU A 247 10.40 -12.40 -3.28
N MET A 248 9.88 -11.73 -2.25
CA MET A 248 8.75 -12.24 -1.46
C MET A 248 7.37 -11.90 -2.05
N ARG A 249 7.33 -11.23 -3.22
CA ARG A 249 6.09 -10.76 -3.87
C ARG A 249 5.22 -9.92 -2.92
N TYR A 250 5.85 -9.01 -2.21
CA TYR A 250 5.21 -8.17 -1.21
C TYR A 250 3.98 -7.45 -1.78
N PRO A 251 2.78 -7.69 -1.24
CA PRO A 251 1.54 -7.19 -1.81
C PRO A 251 1.06 -5.89 -1.13
N GLY A 252 1.91 -5.19 -0.38
CA GLY A 252 1.57 -3.94 0.32
C GLY A 252 2.11 -2.70 -0.39
N GLN A 253 2.24 -1.60 0.34
CA GLN A 253 2.80 -0.34 -0.18
C GLN A 253 4.16 -0.05 0.47
N VAL A 254 4.95 0.75 -0.23
CA VAL A 254 6.12 1.43 0.34
C VAL A 254 5.76 2.90 0.42
N ASP A 255 5.28 3.32 1.59
CA ASP A 255 4.80 4.67 1.84
C ASP A 255 5.95 5.55 2.31
N LEU A 256 6.29 6.60 1.57
CA LEU A 256 7.25 7.58 2.08
C LEU A 256 6.62 8.34 3.25
N GLU A 257 7.33 8.35 4.38
CA GLU A 257 7.02 9.18 5.54
C GLU A 257 8.18 10.16 5.77
N TYR A 258 8.06 11.36 5.19
CA TYR A 258 9.09 12.38 5.23
C TYR A 258 8.80 13.40 6.34
N GLU A 259 9.55 13.33 7.44
CA GLU A 259 9.19 14.06 8.67
C GLU A 259 10.00 15.34 8.89
N ILE A 260 10.88 15.69 7.96
CA ILE A 260 11.70 16.91 7.99
C ILE A 260 11.14 17.99 7.06
N PHE A 261 11.50 19.26 7.33
CA PHE A 261 11.02 20.44 6.57
C PHE A 261 9.50 20.47 6.35
N PRO A 262 8.67 20.37 7.40
CA PRO A 262 7.23 20.19 7.24
C PRO A 262 6.49 21.35 6.56
N SER A 263 7.10 22.54 6.53
CA SER A 263 6.54 23.71 5.84
C SER A 263 6.88 23.78 4.36
N ASP A 264 7.88 23.00 3.90
CA ASP A 264 8.27 22.88 2.48
C ASP A 264 8.86 21.49 2.20
N PRO A 265 8.04 20.41 2.26
CA PRO A 265 8.54 19.04 2.17
C PRO A 265 8.79 18.59 0.72
N MET A 266 8.15 19.24 -0.25
CA MET A 266 8.13 18.78 -1.65
C MET A 266 9.52 18.61 -2.30
N PRO A 267 10.52 19.49 -2.07
CA PRO A 267 11.87 19.27 -2.60
C PRO A 267 12.47 17.91 -2.18
N GLY A 268 12.36 17.57 -0.90
CA GLY A 268 12.87 16.30 -0.37
C GLY A 268 12.02 15.10 -0.77
N VAL A 269 10.70 15.27 -0.84
CA VAL A 269 9.77 14.23 -1.28
C VAL A 269 9.98 13.87 -2.75
N ILE A 270 10.08 14.87 -3.65
CA ILE A 270 10.37 14.66 -5.07
C ILE A 270 11.71 13.94 -5.24
N LYS A 271 12.76 14.38 -4.52
CA LYS A 271 14.07 13.74 -4.55
C LYS A 271 14.00 12.27 -4.12
N SER A 272 13.29 11.99 -3.02
CA SER A 272 13.08 10.63 -2.51
C SER A 272 12.36 9.73 -3.52
N PHE A 273 11.28 10.22 -4.14
CA PHE A 273 10.56 9.48 -5.19
C PHE A 273 11.41 9.24 -6.43
N ALA A 274 12.16 10.26 -6.88
CA ALA A 274 13.04 10.14 -8.03
C ALA A 274 14.12 9.07 -7.79
N TYR A 275 14.73 9.06 -6.59
CA TYR A 275 15.70 8.05 -6.22
C TYR A 275 15.09 6.63 -6.19
N MET A 276 13.96 6.44 -5.49
CA MET A 276 13.29 5.13 -5.41
C MET A 276 12.88 4.60 -6.79
N ARG A 277 12.32 5.46 -7.65
CA ARG A 277 12.01 5.10 -9.05
C ARG A 277 13.27 4.77 -9.85
N GLY A 278 14.35 5.51 -9.65
CA GLY A 278 15.65 5.24 -10.27
C GLY A 278 16.23 3.87 -9.87
N VAL A 279 16.09 3.48 -8.60
CA VAL A 279 16.47 2.14 -8.12
C VAL A 279 15.65 1.06 -8.83
N LEU A 280 14.32 1.22 -8.92
CA LEU A 280 13.44 0.28 -9.62
C LEU A 280 13.76 0.19 -11.12
N ALA A 281 14.05 1.33 -11.76
CA ALA A 281 14.50 1.39 -13.15
C ALA A 281 15.83 0.67 -13.35
N GLY A 282 16.78 0.83 -12.43
CA GLY A 282 18.04 0.09 -12.43
C GLY A 282 17.87 -1.43 -12.25
N MET A 283 16.74 -1.86 -11.68
CA MET A 283 16.34 -3.28 -11.58
C MET A 283 15.54 -3.78 -12.79
N GLY A 284 15.29 -2.92 -13.80
CA GLY A 284 14.55 -3.28 -15.02
C GLY A 284 13.05 -3.01 -14.98
N TYR A 285 12.55 -2.29 -13.98
CA TYR A 285 11.12 -1.95 -13.86
C TYR A 285 10.84 -0.50 -14.26
N LYS A 286 9.72 -0.27 -14.95
CA LYS A 286 9.12 1.05 -15.15
C LYS A 286 8.46 1.51 -13.84
N GLY A 287 8.82 2.71 -13.39
CA GLY A 287 8.31 3.35 -12.17
C GLY A 287 7.29 4.46 -12.40
#